data_AF-A0A3M0CSM7-F1
#
_entry.id   AF-A0A3M0CSM7-F1
#
_cell.length_a   1.000
_cell.length_b   1.000
_cell.length_c   1.000
_cell.angle_alpha   90.00
_cell.angle_beta   90.00
_cell.angle_gamma   90.00
#
_symmetry.space_group_name_H-M   'P 1'
#
loop_
_entity.id
_entity.type
_entity.pdbx_description
1 polymer ?
#
loop_
_entity_poly.entity_id
_entity_poly.type
_entity_poly.pdbx_seq_one_letter_code
_entity_poly.pdbx_strand_id
1 'polypeptide(L)'
;MSFKINIPGNRRAAARLLADAHEELAEAIKHRERVGETRASISRRLGKNRSWLSRLLNGRSNMTIQTLAEVAWALDHHVTLAMTPNENISDNFSETGEGAAGFHKIDSDKLTIKSTKSPSVEARIKNNHDTWTASA
;
A
#
# COMPACT_ATOMS: atom_id res chain seq x y z
N MET A 1 21.79 -11.35 27.05
CA MET A 1 21.39 -12.30 25.98
C MET A 1 20.44 -11.58 25.03
N SER A 2 20.80 -11.37 23.76
CA SER A 2 19.96 -10.69 22.77
C SER A 2 19.18 -11.72 21.94
N PHE A 3 17.86 -11.61 21.91
CA PHE A 3 17.01 -12.45 21.08
C PHE A 3 17.05 -11.95 19.63
N LYS A 4 17.48 -12.80 18.68
CA LYS A 4 17.41 -12.49 17.25
C LYS A 4 16.07 -12.99 16.72
N ILE A 5 15.13 -12.09 16.46
CA ILE A 5 13.87 -12.47 15.81
C ILE A 5 14.17 -12.70 14.33
N ASN A 6 14.25 -13.96 13.91
CA ASN A 6 14.40 -14.31 12.51
C ASN A 6 13.03 -14.27 11.81
N ILE A 7 12.71 -13.15 11.16
CA ILE A 7 11.49 -12.99 10.35
C ILE A 7 11.90 -12.98 8.87
N PRO A 8 11.38 -13.89 8.02
CA PRO A 8 11.73 -13.92 6.61
C PRO A 8 11.27 -12.62 5.90
N GLY A 9 11.98 -12.24 4.83
CA GLY A 9 11.79 -10.95 4.15
C GLY A 9 10.35 -10.74 3.65
N ASN A 10 9.72 -11.78 3.11
CA ASN A 10 8.33 -11.76 2.65
C ASN A 10 7.32 -11.40 3.75
N ARG A 11 7.48 -11.98 4.95
CA ARG A 11 6.62 -11.70 6.11
C ARG A 11 6.83 -10.29 6.63
N ARG A 12 8.07 -9.78 6.59
CA ARG A 12 8.35 -8.37 6.92
C ARG A 12 7.70 -7.42 5.93
N ALA A 13 7.76 -7.69 4.63
CA ALA A 13 7.09 -6.88 3.62
C ALA A 13 5.57 -6.83 3.83
N ALA A 14 4.94 -7.99 4.07
CA ALA A 14 3.51 -8.06 4.38
C ALA A 14 3.14 -7.33 5.68
N ALA A 15 3.94 -7.50 6.74
CA ALA A 15 3.71 -6.83 8.01
C ALA A 15 3.80 -5.30 7.91
N ARG A 16 4.75 -4.78 7.10
CA ARG A 16 4.86 -3.34 6.82
C ARG A 16 3.62 -2.81 6.13
N LEU A 17 3.24 -3.41 5.00
CA LEU A 17 2.04 -2.99 4.26
C LEU A 17 0.79 -3.03 5.14
N LEU A 18 0.64 -4.07 5.97
CA LEU A 18 -0.48 -4.18 6.89
C LEU A 18 -0.45 -3.10 7.96
N ALA A 19 0.72 -2.77 8.52
CA ALA A 19 0.87 -1.70 9.49
C ALA A 19 0.50 -0.34 8.88
N ASP A 20 1.01 -0.04 7.68
CA ASP A 20 0.71 1.21 6.96
C ASP A 20 -0.80 1.34 6.70
N ALA A 21 -1.46 0.27 6.25
CA ALA A 21 -2.90 0.24 6.05
C ALA A 21 -3.70 0.43 7.35
N HIS A 22 -3.23 -0.14 8.47
CA HIS A 22 -3.86 0.04 9.77
C HIS A 22 -3.75 1.47 10.27
N GLU A 23 -2.59 2.09 10.11
CA GLU A 23 -2.34 3.47 10.51
C GLU A 23 -3.28 4.41 9.76
N GLU A 24 -3.35 4.27 8.43
CA GLU A 24 -4.21 5.13 7.62
C GLU A 24 -5.70 4.98 7.94
N LEU A 25 -6.18 3.74 8.12
CA LEU A 25 -7.56 3.53 8.55
C LEU A 25 -7.82 4.12 9.95
N ALA A 26 -6.86 3.97 10.88
CA ALA A 26 -7.01 4.51 12.22
C ALA A 26 -7.06 6.05 12.21
N GLU A 27 -6.25 6.70 11.36
CA GLU A 27 -6.28 8.15 11.18
C GLU A 27 -7.59 8.63 10.57
N ALA A 28 -8.04 8.00 9.48
CA ALA A 28 -9.32 8.31 8.84
C ALA A 28 -10.50 8.19 9.82
N ILE A 29 -10.51 7.13 10.64
CA ILE A 29 -11.54 6.95 11.68
C ILE A 29 -11.44 8.03 12.75
N LYS A 30 -10.24 8.35 13.25
CA LYS A 30 -10.05 9.44 14.22
C LYS A 30 -10.55 10.78 13.65
N HIS A 31 -10.33 11.05 12.37
CA HIS A 31 -10.85 12.24 11.71
C HIS A 31 -12.39 12.24 11.69
N ARG A 32 -13.02 11.13 11.30
CA ARG A 32 -14.49 10.95 11.33
C ARG A 32 -15.06 11.09 12.74
N GLU A 33 -14.37 10.59 13.76
CA GLU A 33 -14.77 10.74 15.17
C GLU A 33 -14.77 12.20 15.63
N ARG A 34 -13.80 13.01 15.18
CA ARG A 34 -13.74 14.44 15.50
C ARG A 34 -14.89 15.24 14.89
N VAL A 35 -15.44 14.81 13.76
CA VAL A 35 -16.63 15.42 13.13
C VAL A 35 -17.95 14.82 13.64
N GLY A 36 -17.90 14.02 14.71
CA GLY A 36 -19.07 13.51 15.41
C GLY A 36 -19.57 12.14 14.93
N GLU A 37 -18.87 11.50 13.99
CA GLU A 37 -19.25 10.16 13.53
C GLU A 37 -18.75 9.08 14.50
N THR A 38 -19.62 8.12 14.84
CA THR A 38 -19.26 7.05 15.78
C THR A 38 -18.84 5.77 15.05
N ARG A 39 -17.97 4.96 15.67
CA ARG A 39 -17.64 3.60 15.19
C ARG A 39 -18.86 2.73 14.95
N ALA A 40 -19.93 2.93 15.72
CA ALA A 40 -21.20 2.22 15.53
C ALA A 40 -21.94 2.68 14.28
N SER A 41 -21.84 3.95 13.88
CA SER A 41 -22.33 4.44 12.57
C SER A 41 -21.57 3.78 11.43
N ILE A 42 -20.24 3.85 11.47
CA ILE A 42 -19.36 3.29 10.43
C ILE A 42 -19.60 1.78 10.27
N SER A 43 -19.68 1.04 11.38
CA SER A 43 -19.93 -0.40 11.34
C SER A 43 -21.31 -0.74 10.76
N ARG A 44 -22.33 0.09 11.01
CA ARG A 44 -23.68 -0.11 10.44
C ARG A 44 -23.70 0.06 8.93
N ARG A 45 -22.92 1.00 8.36
CA ARG A 45 -22.77 1.13 6.90
C ARG A 45 -22.21 -0.13 6.26
N LEU A 46 -21.35 -0.86 6.99
CA LEU A 46 -20.76 -2.13 6.57
C LEU A 46 -21.64 -3.35 6.85
N GLY A 47 -22.80 -3.18 7.48
CA GLY A 47 -23.63 -4.30 7.96
C GLY A 47 -22.93 -5.16 9.03
N LYS A 48 -21.98 -4.59 9.79
CA LYS A 48 -21.21 -5.27 10.84
C LYS A 48 -21.49 -4.69 12.22
N ASN A 49 -21.06 -5.41 13.25
CA ASN A 49 -21.13 -4.92 14.63
C ASN A 49 -19.91 -4.05 15.00
N ARG A 50 -20.07 -3.17 16.00
CA ARG A 50 -19.00 -2.28 16.48
C ARG A 50 -17.73 -3.05 16.91
N SER A 51 -17.91 -4.22 17.54
CA SER A 51 -16.82 -5.06 18.02
C SER A 51 -15.96 -5.64 16.90
N TRP A 52 -16.51 -5.80 15.70
CA TRP A 52 -15.78 -6.20 14.50
C TRP A 52 -14.80 -5.09 14.10
N LEU A 53 -15.27 -3.84 14.02
CA LEU A 53 -14.41 -2.70 13.66
C LEU A 53 -13.31 -2.47 14.71
N SER A 54 -13.63 -2.58 16.01
CA SER A 54 -12.61 -2.48 17.05
C SER A 54 -11.55 -3.59 16.98
N ARG A 55 -11.95 -4.84 16.66
CA ARG A 55 -10.99 -5.94 16.49
C ARG A 55 -10.08 -5.74 15.29
N LEU A 56 -10.66 -5.22 14.20
CA LEU A 56 -9.93 -4.86 13.00
C LEU A 56 -8.84 -3.84 13.32
N LEU A 57 -9.19 -2.73 13.99
CA LEU A 57 -8.22 -1.66 14.29
C LEU A 57 -7.14 -2.04 15.31
N ASN A 58 -7.42 -2.99 16.19
CA ASN A 58 -6.46 -3.44 17.19
C ASN A 58 -5.39 -4.40 16.62
N GLY A 59 -5.33 -4.60 15.31
CA GLY A 59 -4.36 -5.48 14.65
C GLY A 59 -4.50 -6.96 15.04
N ARG A 60 -5.61 -7.35 15.69
CA ARG A 60 -5.87 -8.73 16.13
C ARG A 60 -6.38 -9.63 15.01
N SER A 61 -6.64 -9.08 13.83
CA SER A 61 -7.07 -9.82 12.65
C SER A 61 -6.19 -9.48 11.46
N ASN A 62 -5.78 -10.51 10.71
CA ASN A 62 -5.20 -10.30 9.39
C ASN A 62 -6.26 -9.67 8.47
N MET A 63 -6.03 -8.43 8.05
CA MET A 63 -6.96 -7.71 7.19
C MET A 63 -6.74 -8.13 5.73
N THR A 64 -7.82 -8.44 5.01
CA THR A 64 -7.74 -8.66 3.57
C THR A 64 -7.82 -7.33 2.82
N ILE A 65 -7.33 -7.30 1.58
CA ILE A 65 -7.49 -6.13 0.69
C ILE A 65 -8.99 -5.80 0.52
N GLN A 66 -9.85 -6.82 0.47
CA GLN A 66 -11.30 -6.64 0.42
C GLN A 66 -11.79 -5.87 1.66
N THR A 67 -11.43 -6.30 2.87
CA THR A 67 -11.84 -5.62 4.11
C THR A 67 -11.31 -4.19 4.18
N LEU A 68 -10.06 -3.96 3.75
CA LEU A 68 -9.50 -2.61 3.65
C LEU A 68 -10.34 -1.71 2.75
N ALA A 69 -10.70 -2.20 1.55
CA ALA A 69 -11.50 -1.44 0.59
C ALA A 69 -12.93 -1.17 1.09
N GLU A 70 -13.58 -2.16 1.70
CA GLU A 70 -14.91 -1.99 2.30
C GLU A 70 -14.90 -0.91 3.38
N VAL A 71 -13.93 -0.94 4.29
CA VAL A 71 -13.82 0.05 5.37
C VAL A 71 -13.50 1.43 4.82
N ALA A 72 -12.57 1.55 3.86
CA ALA A 72 -12.27 2.81 3.20
C ALA A 72 -13.53 3.42 2.54
N TRP A 73 -14.31 2.59 1.84
CA TRP A 73 -15.59 3.02 1.26
C TRP A 73 -16.58 3.53 2.31
N ALA A 74 -16.72 2.85 3.45
CA ALA A 74 -17.61 3.28 4.52
C ALA A 74 -17.18 4.61 5.19
N LEU A 75 -15.88 4.93 5.09
CA LEU A 75 -15.29 6.19 5.52
C LEU A 75 -15.29 7.25 4.42
N ASP A 76 -15.85 6.96 3.24
CA ASP A 76 -15.88 7.85 2.07
C ASP A 76 -14.47 8.22 1.59
N HIS A 77 -13.59 7.20 1.55
CA HIS A 77 -12.25 7.24 0.98
C HIS A 77 -12.12 6.22 -0.17
N HIS A 78 -11.14 6.45 -1.04
CA HIS A 78 -10.70 5.49 -2.06
C HIS A 78 -9.30 4.97 -1.70
N VAL A 79 -9.02 3.71 -2.04
CA VAL A 79 -7.70 3.08 -1.83
C VAL A 79 -6.93 3.11 -3.15
N THR A 80 -5.71 3.65 -3.10
CA THR A 80 -4.78 3.65 -4.24
C THR A 80 -3.56 2.82 -3.88
N LEU A 81 -3.17 1.88 -4.76
CA LEU A 81 -2.00 1.04 -4.56
C LEU A 81 -0.89 1.45 -5.54
N ALA A 82 0.30 1.73 -5.03
CA ALA A 82 1.49 2.00 -5.81
C ALA A 82 2.63 1.08 -5.36
N MET A 83 3.47 0.63 -6.29
CA MET A 83 4.61 -0.21 -6.02
C MET A 83 5.88 0.49 -6.51
N THR A 84 6.90 0.52 -5.67
CA THR A 84 8.25 0.99 -6.04
C THR A 84 9.20 -0.20 -6.13
N PRO A 85 10.24 -0.13 -6.99
CA PRO A 85 11.29 -1.13 -6.99
C PRO A 85 11.92 -1.22 -5.61
N ASN A 86 12.03 -2.43 -5.07
CA ASN A 86 12.82 -2.65 -3.87
C ASN A 86 14.29 -2.62 -4.27
N GLU A 87 15.02 -1.57 -3.91
CA GLU A 87 16.45 -1.40 -4.22
C GLU A 87 17.34 -2.52 -3.64
N ASN A 88 16.83 -3.32 -2.69
CA ASN A 88 17.49 -4.47 -2.08
C ASN A 88 16.99 -5.81 -2.65
N ILE A 89 16.99 -5.98 -3.98
CA ILE A 89 16.61 -7.26 -4.63
C ILE A 89 17.53 -8.43 -4.21
N SER A 90 18.78 -8.15 -3.83
CA SER A 90 19.78 -9.15 -3.43
C SER A 90 19.37 -9.99 -2.21
N ASP A 91 18.57 -9.42 -1.31
CA ASP A 91 18.24 -10.05 -0.02
C ASP A 91 17.05 -11.03 -0.14
N ASN A 92 16.30 -10.98 -1.24
CA ASN A 92 15.13 -11.83 -1.42
C ASN A 92 15.45 -13.20 -2.05
N PHE A 93 16.64 -13.38 -2.62
CA PHE A 93 17.07 -14.61 -3.30
C PHE A 93 18.01 -15.50 -2.48
N SER A 94 18.29 -15.17 -1.21
CA SER A 94 19.22 -15.93 -0.37
C SER A 94 18.59 -17.07 0.43
N GLU A 95 17.30 -17.38 0.25
CA GLU A 95 16.61 -18.43 1.01
C GLU A 95 16.09 -19.54 0.10
N THR A 96 17.00 -20.31 -0.52
CA THR A 96 16.90 -21.78 -0.70
C THR A 96 18.06 -22.28 -1.57
N GLY A 97 18.98 -23.05 -0.98
CA GLY A 97 20.05 -23.68 -1.75
C GLY A 97 21.22 -24.19 -0.91
N GLU A 98 20.97 -25.12 0.00
CA GLU A 98 21.97 -26.18 0.19
C GLU A 98 22.11 -26.89 -1.17
N GLY A 99 23.13 -26.49 -1.95
CA GLY A 99 23.39 -27.00 -3.29
C GLY A 99 23.40 -25.94 -4.39
N ALA A 100 24.31 -24.96 -4.33
CA ALA A 100 24.63 -24.11 -5.47
C ALA A 100 26.15 -24.07 -5.68
N ALA A 101 26.69 -25.20 -6.12
CA ALA A 101 27.87 -25.16 -6.97
C ALA A 101 27.46 -24.45 -8.27
N GLY A 102 27.95 -23.23 -8.46
CA GLY A 102 27.92 -22.54 -9.74
C GLY A 102 26.79 -21.54 -9.93
N PHE A 103 26.97 -20.31 -9.44
CA PHE A 103 26.52 -19.13 -10.18
C PHE A 103 27.64 -18.09 -10.20
N HIS A 104 28.04 -17.73 -11.43
CA HIS A 104 29.05 -16.72 -11.71
C HIS A 104 28.63 -15.39 -11.08
N LYS A 105 29.57 -14.71 -10.41
CA LYS A 105 29.46 -13.29 -10.09
C LYS A 105 29.12 -12.55 -11.38
N ILE A 106 27.95 -11.93 -11.42
CA ILE A 106 27.66 -10.94 -12.46
C ILE A 106 28.41 -9.69 -11.98
N ASP A 107 29.55 -9.41 -12.60
CA ASP A 107 30.32 -8.20 -12.31
C ASP A 107 29.42 -6.98 -12.53
N SER A 108 29.27 -6.19 -11.47
CA SER A 108 28.48 -4.96 -11.38
C SER A 108 28.91 -3.88 -12.41
N ASP A 109 30.03 -4.08 -13.09
CA ASP A 109 30.66 -3.09 -13.97
C ASP A 109 30.09 -3.07 -15.40
N LYS A 110 29.12 -3.91 -15.74
CA LYS A 110 28.53 -3.96 -17.11
C LYS A 110 27.09 -3.48 -17.25
N LEU A 111 26.46 -2.95 -16.21
CA LEU A 111 25.11 -2.39 -16.34
C LEU A 111 25.15 -0.94 -16.86
N THR A 112 25.48 -0.78 -18.15
CA THR A 112 25.36 0.52 -18.83
C THR A 112 23.88 0.77 -19.12
N ILE A 113 23.16 1.41 -18.20
CA ILE A 113 21.81 1.90 -18.45
C ILE A 113 21.95 3.08 -19.42
N LYS A 114 21.66 2.88 -20.71
CA LYS A 114 21.48 4.01 -21.62
C LYS A 114 20.27 4.78 -21.13
N SER A 115 20.52 5.96 -20.55
CA SER A 115 19.50 6.97 -20.25
C SER A 115 18.80 7.37 -21.54
N THR A 116 17.70 6.71 -21.87
CA THR A 116 16.73 7.24 -22.82
C THR A 116 15.84 8.20 -22.05
N LYS A 117 16.13 9.49 -22.23
CA LYS A 117 15.35 10.64 -21.77
C LYS A 117 13.86 10.42 -22.12
N SER A 118 13.05 10.00 -21.16
CA SER A 118 11.59 9.97 -21.33
C SER A 118 11.07 11.40 -21.43
N PRO A 119 10.23 11.73 -22.42
CA PRO A 119 9.78 13.10 -22.63
C PRO A 119 8.84 13.55 -21.50
N SER A 120 9.05 14.80 -21.05
CA SER A 120 8.32 15.48 -19.99
C SER A 120 6.80 15.38 -20.14
N VAL A 121 6.13 15.07 -19.03
CA VAL A 121 4.67 14.91 -18.88
C VAL A 121 3.89 16.25 -19.00
N GLU A 122 4.54 17.35 -19.39
CA GLU A 122 3.94 18.69 -19.42
C GLU A 122 2.95 18.95 -20.58
N ALA A 123 2.70 17.99 -21.47
CA ALA A 123 1.91 18.24 -22.69
C ALA A 123 0.42 17.85 -22.64
N ARG A 124 -0.18 17.48 -21.49
CA ARG A 124 -1.55 16.90 -21.48
C ARG A 124 -2.65 17.72 -20.79
N ILE A 125 -2.43 19.00 -20.45
CA ILE A 125 -3.46 19.85 -19.78
C ILE A 125 -3.77 21.14 -20.57
N LYS A 126 -3.93 21.09 -21.90
CA LYS A 126 -4.32 22.30 -22.67
C LYS A 126 -5.50 22.21 -23.63
N ASN A 127 -6.20 21.08 -23.73
CA ASN A 127 -7.36 21.00 -24.63
C ASN A 127 -8.58 20.44 -23.90
N ASN A 128 -9.30 21.28 -23.14
CA ASN A 128 -10.74 21.06 -22.89
C ASN A 128 -11.52 22.26 -22.33
N HIS A 129 -11.00 23.47 -22.42
CA HIS A 129 -11.80 24.68 -22.25
C HIS A 129 -11.82 25.40 -23.59
N ASP A 130 -12.81 25.08 -24.42
CA ASP A 130 -13.35 25.94 -25.49
C ASP A 130 -14.33 25.14 -26.34
N THR A 131 -15.58 25.03 -25.87
CA THR A 131 -16.80 25.04 -26.69
C THR A 131 -17.98 24.88 -25.74
N TRP A 132 -18.55 25.98 -25.24
CA TRP A 132 -19.98 26.10 -24.88
C TRP A 132 -20.35 27.54 -24.49
N THR A 133 -20.04 28.50 -25.37
CA THR A 133 -20.66 29.83 -25.38
C THR A 133 -20.71 30.36 -26.81
N ALA A 134 -21.70 29.93 -27.59
CA ALA A 134 -22.25 30.69 -28.73
C ALA A 134 -23.42 29.93 -29.37
N SER A 135 -24.64 30.25 -28.96
CA SER A 135 -25.80 30.28 -29.86
C SER A 135 -26.83 31.18 -29.19
N ALA A 136 -26.83 32.43 -29.65
CA ALA A 136 -27.98 33.33 -29.59
C ALA A 136 -28.95 32.95 -30.72
#